data_AF-R9IX43-F1
#
_entry.id   AF-R9IX43-F1
#
_cell.length_a   1.000
_cell.length_b   1.000
_cell.length_c   1.000
_cell.angle_alpha   90.00
_cell.angle_beta   90.00
_cell.angle_gamma   90.00
#
_symmetry.space_group_name_H-M   'P 1'
#
loop_
_entity.id
_entity.type
_entity.pdbx_description
1 polymer ?
#
loop_
_entity_poly.entity_id
_entity_poly.type
_entity_poly.pdbx_seq_one_letter_code
_entity_poly.pdbx_strand_id
1 'polypeptide(L)'
;MGEASLRIEAHLWFRNFDEYAEREKELYELLGRLHGTGSVIVFFRATPEYVEIPGACYDHMDEKQAGKLIDFCGRDNIDFVVRVSRNAERGLGCLREKQRQDERKAKSVC
;
A
#
# COMPACT_ATOMS: atom_id res chain seq x y z
N MET A 1 10.61 1.34 -28.85
CA MET A 1 10.43 0.15 -27.99
C MET A 1 10.35 0.66 -26.57
N GLY A 2 9.17 0.67 -25.94
CA GLY A 2 9.06 1.09 -24.55
C GLY A 2 9.68 0.02 -23.67
N GLU A 3 10.72 0.36 -22.93
CA GLU A 3 11.27 -0.52 -21.89
C GLU A 3 10.15 -0.86 -20.93
N ALA A 4 9.85 -2.15 -20.78
CA ALA A 4 8.89 -2.60 -19.79
C ALA A 4 9.47 -2.29 -18.41
N SER A 5 8.98 -1.23 -17.77
CA SER A 5 9.45 -0.85 -16.44
C SER A 5 8.99 -1.92 -15.44
N LEU A 6 9.95 -2.61 -14.82
CA LEU A 6 9.64 -3.52 -13.72
C LEU A 6 9.13 -2.68 -12.54
N ARG A 7 7.92 -2.97 -12.08
CA ARG A 7 7.35 -2.39 -10.88
C ARG A 7 7.53 -3.38 -9.74
N ILE A 8 8.29 -2.97 -8.74
CA ILE A 8 8.51 -3.74 -7.52
C ILE A 8 7.49 -3.27 -6.48
N GLU A 9 6.78 -4.20 -5.85
CA GLU A 9 5.71 -3.91 -4.90
C GLU A 9 5.89 -4.76 -3.63
N ALA A 10 5.64 -4.17 -2.47
CA ALA A 10 5.41 -4.91 -1.22
C ALA A 10 3.91 -4.87 -0.92
N HIS A 11 3.30 -6.04 -0.79
CA HIS A 11 1.87 -6.22 -0.52
C HIS A 11 1.72 -6.60 0.95
N LEU A 12 1.19 -5.69 1.75
CA LEU A 12 0.97 -5.87 3.18
C LEU A 12 -0.48 -6.27 3.40
N TRP A 13 -0.71 -7.32 4.19
CA TRP A 13 -2.06 -7.83 4.45
C TRP A 13 -2.49 -7.53 5.87
N PHE A 14 -3.57 -6.76 6.01
CA PHE A 14 -4.27 -6.56 7.27
C PHE A 14 -5.60 -7.29 7.24
N ARG A 15 -6.14 -7.62 8.42
CA ARG A 15 -7.45 -8.26 8.53
C ARG A 15 -8.55 -7.37 7.96
N ASN A 16 -8.55 -6.08 8.31
CA ASN A 16 -9.55 -5.10 7.92
C ASN A 16 -8.98 -3.66 8.01
N PHE A 17 -9.82 -2.67 7.71
CA PHE A 17 -9.44 -1.27 7.80
C PHE A 17 -9.12 -0.84 9.23
N ASP A 18 -9.83 -1.34 10.24
CA ASP A 18 -9.64 -0.92 11.64
C ASP A 18 -8.24 -1.30 12.13
N GLU A 19 -7.77 -2.52 11.82
CA GLU A 19 -6.40 -2.95 12.14
C GLU A 19 -5.35 -2.07 11.44
N TYR A 20 -5.61 -1.71 10.18
CA TYR A 20 -4.74 -0.76 9.48
C TYR A 20 -4.76 0.62 10.14
N ALA A 21 -5.93 1.14 10.54
CA ALA A 21 -6.04 2.46 11.17
C ALA A 21 -5.31 2.52 12.51
N GLU A 22 -5.34 1.45 13.30
CA GLU A 22 -4.58 1.34 14.55
C GLU A 22 -3.07 1.39 14.32
N ARG A 23 -2.60 0.86 13.19
CA ARG A 23 -1.18 0.70 12.86
C ARG A 23 -0.67 1.68 11.81
N GLU A 24 -1.56 2.54 11.31
CA GLU A 24 -1.31 3.45 10.18
C GLU A 24 -0.11 4.34 10.46
N LYS A 25 -0.12 4.99 11.63
CA LYS A 25 0.95 5.90 12.04
C LYS A 25 2.31 5.19 12.09
N GLU A 26 2.39 4.03 12.73
CA GLU A 26 3.63 3.27 12.84
C GLU A 26 4.14 2.81 11.46
N LEU A 27 3.22 2.42 10.57
CA LEU A 27 3.55 2.06 9.20
C LEU A 27 4.13 3.26 8.44
N TYR A 28 3.50 4.44 8.50
CA TYR A 28 4.04 5.64 7.86
C TYR A 28 5.40 6.06 8.44
N GLU A 29 5.59 5.95 9.76
CA GLU A 29 6.88 6.22 10.40
C GLU A 29 7.97 5.23 9.96
N LEU A 30 7.61 3.96 9.79
CA LEU A 30 8.52 2.95 9.27
C LEU A 30 8.91 3.26 7.82
N LEU A 31 7.92 3.49 6.96
CA LEU A 31 8.10 3.77 5.54
C LEU A 31 8.88 5.06 5.30
N GLY A 32 8.71 6.08 6.15
CA GLY A 32 9.49 7.32 6.09
C GLY A 32 11.00 7.14 6.37
N ARG A 33 11.40 5.99 6.92
CA ARG A 33 12.82 5.61 7.14
C ARG A 33 13.35 4.64 6.08
N LEU A 34 12.50 4.20 5.15
CA LEU A 34 12.89 3.34 4.04
C LEU A 34 13.17 4.19 2.80
N HIS A 35 14.00 3.66 1.91
CA HIS A 35 14.39 4.34 0.69
C HIS A 35 14.46 3.33 -0.44
N GLY A 36 14.05 3.72 -1.65
CA GLY A 36 14.13 2.86 -2.82
C GLY A 36 13.13 3.27 -3.89
N THR A 37 12.83 2.33 -4.79
CA THR A 37 11.90 2.53 -5.92
C THR A 37 10.70 1.59 -5.87
N GLY A 38 10.64 0.66 -4.91
CA GLY A 38 9.52 -0.25 -4.74
C GLY A 38 8.32 0.44 -4.09
N SER A 39 7.11 0.17 -4.57
CA SER A 39 5.86 0.71 -4.00
C SER A 39 5.36 -0.16 -2.85
N VAL A 40 4.58 0.42 -1.94
CA VAL A 40 3.93 -0.30 -0.84
C VAL A 40 2.42 -0.24 -1.01
N ILE A 41 1.78 -1.40 -0.99
CA ILE A 41 0.33 -1.55 -1.16
C ILE A 41 -0.21 -2.34 0.02
N VAL A 42 -1.25 -1.82 0.66
CA VAL A 42 -1.96 -2.44 1.77
C VAL A 42 -3.24 -3.08 1.25
N PHE A 43 -3.43 -4.36 1.53
CA PHE A 43 -4.63 -5.13 1.22
C PHE A 43 -5.37 -5.51 2.49
N PHE A 44 -6.68 -5.68 2.38
CA PHE A 44 -7.52 -6.15 3.46
C PHE A 44 -7.98 -7.58 3.18
N ARG A 45 -7.91 -8.48 4.17
CA ARG A 45 -8.40 -9.87 3.99
C ARG A 45 -9.92 -9.95 4.01
N ALA A 46 -10.56 -9.06 4.75
CA ALA A 46 -12.01 -9.02 4.88
C ALA A 46 -12.73 -8.47 3.63
N THR A 47 -12.04 -7.70 2.78
CA THR A 47 -12.65 -7.00 1.64
C THR A 47 -11.70 -6.97 0.43
N PRO A 48 -12.20 -6.84 -0.80
CA PRO A 48 -11.34 -6.68 -1.99
C PRO A 48 -10.67 -5.29 -2.07
N GLU A 49 -10.73 -4.49 -1.00
CA GLU A 49 -10.21 -3.13 -0.94
C GLU A 49 -8.69 -3.15 -0.72
N TYR A 50 -8.02 -2.12 -1.24
CA TYR A 50 -6.61 -1.90 -1.01
C TYR A 50 -6.31 -0.40 -0.93
N VAL A 51 -5.19 -0.06 -0.31
CA VAL A 51 -4.65 1.30 -0.20
C VAL A 51 -3.23 1.28 -0.72
N GLU A 52 -2.97 2.03 -1.77
CA GLU A 52 -1.60 2.35 -2.18
C GLU A 52 -1.10 3.51 -1.32
N ILE A 53 0.07 3.37 -0.70
CA ILE A 53 0.63 4.44 0.13
C ILE A 53 1.48 5.35 -0.76
N PRO A 54 1.02 6.57 -1.09
CA PRO A 54 1.75 7.46 -1.98
C PRO A 54 3.07 7.89 -1.35
N GLY A 55 4.15 7.83 -2.14
CA GLY A 55 5.49 8.21 -1.67
C GLY A 55 6.17 7.19 -0.76
N ALA A 56 5.49 6.08 -0.41
CA ALA A 56 6.15 4.98 0.28
C ALA A 56 7.05 4.21 -0.68
N CYS A 57 8.31 4.11 -0.28
CA CYS A 57 9.35 3.47 -1.05
C CYS A 57 10.10 2.46 -0.19
N TYR A 58 10.52 1.34 -0.77
CA TYR A 58 11.50 0.45 -0.16
C TYR A 58 12.48 -0.09 -1.20
N ASP A 59 13.68 -0.46 -0.76
CA ASP A 59 14.64 -1.17 -1.59
C ASP A 59 14.48 -2.68 -1.39
N HIS A 60 14.01 -3.36 -2.43
CA HIS A 60 13.84 -4.81 -2.45
C HIS A 60 15.16 -5.59 -2.47
N MET A 61 16.26 -4.96 -2.84
CA MET A 61 17.60 -5.57 -2.78
C MET A 61 18.23 -5.40 -1.41
N ASP A 62 17.68 -4.53 -0.56
CA ASP A 62 18.11 -4.35 0.83
C ASP A 62 17.31 -5.27 1.75
N GLU A 63 17.90 -6.44 2.07
CA GLU A 63 17.31 -7.43 2.95
C GLU A 63 16.95 -6.87 4.34
N LYS A 64 17.62 -5.81 4.81
CA LYS A 64 17.28 -5.17 6.09
C LYS A 64 15.99 -4.37 5.98
N GLN A 65 15.73 -3.71 4.85
CA GLN A 65 14.48 -2.99 4.63
C GLN A 65 13.31 -3.97 4.44
N ALA A 66 13.51 -5.03 3.66
CA ALA A 66 12.53 -6.11 3.54
C ALA A 66 12.25 -6.77 4.90
N GLY A 67 13.30 -7.04 5.70
CA GLY A 67 13.20 -7.57 7.05
C GLY A 67 12.37 -6.69 7.98
N LYS A 68 12.57 -5.37 7.96
CA LYS A 68 11.75 -4.43 8.75
C LYS A 68 10.26 -4.48 8.41
N LEU A 69 9.92 -4.64 7.13
CA LEU A 69 8.53 -4.78 6.69
C LEU A 69 7.94 -6.13 7.12
N ILE A 70 8.74 -7.20 7.04
CA ILE A 70 8.38 -8.54 7.54
C ILE A 70 8.15 -8.50 9.06
N ASP A 71 9.03 -7.86 9.82
CA ASP A 71 8.92 -7.76 11.28
C ASP A 71 7.68 -6.95 11.69
N PHE A 72 7.33 -5.93 10.88
CA PHE A 72 6.13 -5.13 11.11
C PHE A 72 4.86 -5.95 10.83
N CYS A 73 4.68 -6.49 9.63
CA CYS A 73 3.42 -7.17 9.28
C CYS A 73 3.34 -8.62 9.80
N GLY A 74 4.47 -9.24 10.08
CA GLY A 74 4.60 -10.69 10.20
C GLY A 74 4.81 -11.33 8.82
N ARG A 75 5.65 -12.36 8.78
CA ARG A 75 6.07 -13.04 7.53
C ARG A 75 4.91 -13.58 6.70
N ASP A 76 3.84 -14.05 7.34
CA ASP A 76 2.65 -14.58 6.67
C ASP A 76 1.68 -13.51 6.16
N ASN A 77 1.99 -12.23 6.39
CA ASN A 77 1.15 -11.09 6.05
C ASN A 77 1.85 -10.09 5.12
N ILE A 78 2.91 -10.52 4.44
CA ILE A 78 3.60 -9.71 3.45
C ILE A 78 4.07 -10.54 2.26
N ASP A 79 3.85 -10.01 1.06
CA ASP A 79 4.37 -10.56 -0.19
C ASP A 79 5.19 -9.52 -0.94
N PHE A 80 6.34 -9.91 -1.48
CA PHE A 80 7.16 -9.07 -2.34
C PHE A 80 6.97 -9.50 -3.79
N VAL A 81 6.42 -8.61 -4.62
CA VAL A 81 5.96 -8.92 -5.97
C VAL A 81 6.70 -8.08 -6.99
N VAL A 82 7.23 -8.74 -8.02
CA VAL A 82 7.81 -8.09 -9.19
C VAL A 82 6.81 -8.19 -10.34
N ARG A 83 6.37 -7.03 -10.85
CA ARG A 83 5.44 -6.97 -11.99
C ARG A 83 6.10 -6.31 -13.19
N VAL A 84 5.86 -6.87 -14.37
CA VAL A 84 6.23 -6.23 -15.64
C VAL A 84 5.14 -5.21 -15.96
N SER A 85 5.41 -3.92 -15.81
CA SER A 85 4.43 -2.89 -16.12
C SER A 85 4.30 -2.74 -17.64
N ARG A 86 3.21 -3.26 -18.21
CA ARG A 86 2.77 -2.91 -19.58
C ARG A 86 1.77 -1.76 -19.59
N ASN A 87 1.25 -1.37 -18.43
CA ASN A 87 0.29 -0.31 -18.25
C ASN A 87 0.57 0.32 -16.88
N ALA A 88 1.11 1.55 -16.88
CA ALA A 88 1.49 2.27 -15.65
C ALA A 88 0.28 2.67 -14.80
N GLU A 89 -0.92 2.57 -15.36
CA GLU A 89 -2.17 2.97 -14.76
C GLU A 89 -2.86 1.75 -14.14
N ARG A 90 -2.44 1.35 -12.94
CA ARG A 90 -3.44 0.82 -12.01
C ARG A 90 -4.36 2.01 -11.76
N GLY A 91 -5.59 1.96 -12.28
CA GLY A 91 -6.62 2.90 -11.87
C GLY A 91 -6.58 2.95 -10.34
N LEU A 92 -6.35 4.14 -9.78
CA LEU A 92 -6.31 4.38 -8.35
C LEU A 92 -7.48 3.59 -7.75
N GLY A 93 -7.18 2.50 -7.06
CA GLY A 93 -8.19 1.67 -6.40
C GLY A 93 -8.68 2.42 -5.18
N CYS A 94 -9.31 3.57 -5.41
CA CYS A 94 -9.86 4.43 -4.39
C CYS A 94 -11.13 3.77 -3.86
N LEU A 95 -11.06 3.22 -2.64
CA LEU A 95 -12.28 2.88 -1.90
C LEU A 95 -12.56 3.79 -0.69
N ARG A 96 -11.71 4.79 -0.39
CA ARG A 96 -12.05 5.79 0.64
C ARG A 96 -12.07 7.27 0.25
N GLU A 97 -11.69 7.66 -0.97
CA GLU A 97 -12.06 9.00 -1.45
C GLU A 97 -13.55 9.12 -1.80
N LYS A 98 -14.19 8.00 -2.21
CA LYS A 98 -15.64 8.00 -2.48
C LYS A 98 -16.49 8.13 -1.22
N GLN A 99 -16.10 7.54 -0.09
CA GLN A 99 -16.87 7.69 1.16
C GLN A 99 -16.80 9.11 1.75
N ARG A 100 -15.68 9.83 1.63
CA ARG A 100 -15.62 11.23 2.12
C ARG A 100 -16.31 12.25 1.21
N GLN A 101 -16.46 11.98 -0.08
CA GLN A 101 -17.28 12.84 -0.95
C GLN A 101 -18.78 12.61 -0.77
N ASP A 102 -19.21 11.36 -0.56
CA ASP A 102 -20.63 11.06 -0.29
C ASP A 102 -21.07 11.57 1.09
N GLU A 103 -20.25 11.44 2.14
CA GLU A 103 -20.59 12.01 3.46
C GLU A 103 -20.66 13.54 3.47
N ARG A 104 -19.86 14.23 2.65
CA ARG A 104 -19.91 15.69 2.53
C ARG A 104 -21.10 16.17 1.69
N LYS A 105 -21.60 15.38 0.73
CA LYS A 105 -22.86 15.66 0.03
C LYS A 105 -24.09 15.34 0.88
N ALA A 106 -24.05 14.29 1.70
CA ALA A 106 -25.16 13.91 2.56
C ALA A 106 -25.37 14.85 3.76
N LYS A 107 -24.35 15.61 4.19
CA LYS A 107 -24.44 16.58 5.30
C LYS A 107 -24.68 18.03 4.85
N SER A 108 -24.80 18.30 3.54
CA SER A 108 -25.07 19.66 3.00
C SER A 108 -26.49 19.83 2.45
N VAL A 109 -27.42 18.97 2.87
CA VAL A 109 -28.87 19.18 2.72
C VAL A 109 -29.48 19.09 4.11
N CYS A 110 -29.42 20.21 4.83
CA CYS A 110 -30.35 20.67 5.86
C CYS A 110 -29.97 22.12 6.18
#